data_AF-A0A2N5KL16-F1
#
_entry.id   AF-A0A2N5KL16-F1
#
_cell.length_a   1.000
_cell.length_b   1.000
_cell.length_c   1.000
_cell.angle_alpha   90.00
_cell.angle_beta   90.00
_cell.angle_gamma   90.00
#
_symmetry.space_group_name_H-M   'P 1'
#
loop_
_entity.id
_entity.type
_entity.pdbx_description
1 polymer ?
#
loop_
_entity_poly.entity_id
_entity_poly.type
_entity_poly.pdbx_seq_one_letter_code
_entity_poly.pdbx_strand_id
1 'polypeptide(L)'
;MEMFSEESAVAPRSLEELVEEFGGPTRVARLAEVDKVNFWRVRKGKVVPQKPKATRIAAVFGLKPEEVAWPRGFTEDAPHVPPRRGTPRVDLSELYEDEGLRAEISALVERQQRLSQEQQEIAAKLATFGDKVAAQTQVAEGK
;
A
#
# COMPACT_ATOMS: atom_id res chain seq x y z
N MET A 1 -11.28 43.79 -20.02
CA MET A 1 -11.72 42.78 -21.01
C MET A 1 -11.54 41.43 -20.32
N GLU A 2 -12.53 41.05 -19.52
CA GLU A 2 -12.52 39.77 -18.81
C GLU A 2 -13.00 38.71 -19.80
N MET A 3 -12.09 37.80 -20.17
CA MET A 3 -12.41 36.62 -20.95
C MET A 3 -13.10 35.64 -20.00
N PHE A 4 -14.43 35.73 -19.90
CA PHE A 4 -15.23 34.65 -19.35
C PHE A 4 -15.15 33.49 -20.35
N SER A 5 -14.22 32.58 -20.10
CA SER A 5 -14.19 31.29 -20.78
C SER A 5 -15.55 30.63 -20.59
N GLU A 6 -16.23 30.37 -21.70
CA GLU A 6 -17.45 29.58 -21.76
C GLU A 6 -17.20 28.24 -21.06
N GLU A 7 -17.68 28.12 -19.82
CA GLU A 7 -17.78 26.86 -19.12
C GLU A 7 -18.84 26.06 -19.88
N SER A 8 -18.40 25.31 -20.89
CA SER A 8 -19.23 24.40 -21.66
C SER A 8 -19.98 23.52 -20.67
N ALA A 9 -21.27 23.79 -20.48
CA ALA A 9 -22.18 22.95 -19.73
C ALA A 9 -22.41 21.67 -20.54
N VAL A 10 -21.36 20.84 -20.63
CA VAL A 10 -21.42 19.51 -21.23
C VAL A 10 -22.38 18.73 -20.36
N ALA A 11 -23.54 18.38 -20.92
CA ALA A 11 -24.51 17.56 -20.23
C ALA A 11 -23.83 16.27 -19.72
N PRO A 12 -24.13 15.85 -18.48
CA PRO A 12 -23.44 14.72 -17.87
C PRO A 12 -23.59 13.45 -18.73
N ARG A 13 -22.48 12.75 -18.98
CA ARG A 13 -22.43 11.57 -19.85
C ARG A 13 -22.92 10.32 -19.10
N SER A 14 -23.64 9.43 -19.77
CA SER A 14 -24.19 8.25 -19.09
C SER A 14 -23.08 7.27 -18.69
N LEU A 15 -23.17 6.75 -17.46
CA LEU A 15 -22.21 5.75 -16.96
C LEU A 15 -22.20 4.49 -17.84
N GLU A 16 -23.33 4.10 -18.43
CA GLU A 16 -23.40 2.91 -19.29
C GLU A 16 -22.64 3.13 -20.61
N GLU A 17 -22.80 4.29 -21.26
CA GLU A 17 -22.05 4.63 -22.48
C GLU A 17 -20.55 4.66 -22.24
N LEU A 18 -20.12 5.34 -21.16
CA LEU A 18 -18.71 5.43 -20.78
C LEU A 18 -18.10 4.05 -20.50
N VAL A 19 -18.89 3.14 -19.91
CA VAL A 19 -18.44 1.78 -19.62
C VAL A 19 -18.23 0.97 -20.89
N GLU A 20 -19.12 1.07 -21.87
CA GLU A 20 -18.97 0.36 -23.14
C GLU A 20 -17.78 0.91 -23.95
N GLU A 21 -17.60 2.23 -24.00
CA GLU A 21 -16.48 2.89 -24.69
C GLU A 21 -15.11 2.44 -24.17
N PHE A 22 -14.98 2.25 -22.85
CA PHE A 22 -13.71 1.89 -22.20
C PHE A 22 -13.47 0.36 -22.11
N GLY A 23 -14.23 -0.45 -22.85
CA GLY A 23 -14.03 -1.89 -22.94
C GLY A 23 -14.75 -2.70 -21.85
N GLY A 24 -15.87 -2.17 -21.35
CA GLY A 24 -16.84 -2.89 -20.54
C GLY A 24 -16.61 -2.84 -19.03
N PRO A 25 -17.57 -3.34 -18.25
CA PRO A 25 -17.66 -3.11 -16.81
C PRO A 25 -16.52 -3.76 -16.01
N THR A 26 -15.95 -4.86 -16.49
CA THR A 26 -14.83 -5.52 -15.82
C THR A 26 -13.54 -4.70 -15.92
N ARG A 27 -13.30 -4.08 -17.08
CA ARG A 27 -12.11 -3.27 -17.32
C ARG A 27 -12.17 -1.96 -16.53
N VAL A 28 -13.31 -1.29 -16.56
CA VAL A 28 -13.53 -0.06 -15.79
C VAL A 28 -13.40 -0.30 -14.28
N ALA A 29 -14.00 -1.37 -13.74
CA ALA A 29 -13.88 -1.69 -12.32
C ALA A 29 -12.41 -1.91 -11.89
N ARG A 30 -11.63 -2.59 -12.74
CA ARG A 30 -10.19 -2.82 -12.51
C ARG A 30 -9.41 -1.51 -12.53
N LEU A 31 -9.63 -0.65 -13.53
CA LEU A 31 -8.94 0.63 -13.66
C LEU A 31 -9.31 1.62 -12.54
N ALA A 32 -10.54 1.57 -12.05
CA ALA A 32 -11.00 2.40 -10.94
C ALA A 32 -10.57 1.87 -9.56
N GLU A 33 -9.92 0.70 -9.50
CA GLU A 33 -9.59 -0.01 -8.25
C GLU A 33 -10.81 -0.19 -7.33
N VAL A 34 -11.96 -0.53 -7.93
CA VAL A 34 -13.20 -0.80 -7.21
C VAL A 34 -13.55 -2.28 -7.35
N ASP A 35 -14.01 -2.88 -6.26
CA ASP A 35 -14.56 -4.24 -6.29
C ASP A 35 -15.62 -4.41 -7.38
N LYS A 36 -15.50 -5.47 -8.18
CA LYS A 36 -16.33 -5.71 -9.37
C LYS A 36 -17.81 -5.84 -9.02
N VAL A 37 -18.14 -6.46 -7.88
CA VAL A 37 -19.53 -6.64 -7.44
C VAL A 37 -20.11 -5.28 -7.04
N ASN A 38 -19.35 -4.47 -6.32
CA ASN A 38 -19.76 -3.12 -5.95
C ASN A 38 -19.92 -2.19 -7.16
N PHE A 39 -19.00 -2.24 -8.13
CA PHE A 39 -19.12 -1.48 -9.37
C PHE A 39 -20.39 -1.88 -10.15
N TRP A 40 -20.67 -3.18 -10.28
CA TRP A 40 -21.89 -3.65 -10.94
C TRP A 40 -23.17 -3.19 -10.25
N ARG A 41 -23.18 -3.18 -8.90
CA ARG A 41 -24.31 -2.67 -8.11
C ARG A 41 -24.52 -1.17 -8.33
N VAL A 42 -23.46 -0.38 -8.43
CA VAL A 42 -23.53 1.04 -8.77
C VAL A 42 -24.08 1.25 -10.18
N ARG A 43 -23.54 0.53 -11.17
CA ARG A 43 -23.99 0.59 -12.57
C ARG A 43 -25.47 0.25 -12.74
N LYS A 44 -25.98 -0.74 -12.00
CA LYS A 44 -27.39 -1.11 -12.00
C LYS A 44 -28.26 -0.24 -11.09
N GLY A 45 -27.72 0.82 -10.49
CA GLY A 45 -28.45 1.68 -9.56
C GLY A 45 -28.92 0.98 -8.29
N LYS A 46 -28.34 -0.18 -7.93
CA LYS A 46 -28.67 -0.89 -6.69
C LYS A 46 -28.02 -0.26 -5.47
N VAL A 47 -26.90 0.45 -5.67
CA VAL A 47 -26.13 1.12 -4.61
C VAL A 47 -25.73 2.50 -5.09
N VAL A 48 -25.80 3.48 -4.19
CA VAL A 48 -25.29 4.83 -4.44
C VAL A 48 -23.79 4.86 -4.10
N PRO A 49 -22.90 5.19 -5.04
CA PRO A 49 -21.47 5.31 -4.75
C PRO A 49 -21.22 6.54 -3.87
N GLN A 50 -20.18 6.45 -3.02
CA GLN A 50 -19.68 7.59 -2.26
C GLN A 50 -18.82 8.47 -3.16
N LYS A 51 -18.70 9.77 -2.84
CA LYS A 51 -17.86 10.74 -3.58
C LYS A 51 -16.46 10.19 -3.90
N PRO A 52 -15.67 9.61 -2.97
CA PRO A 52 -14.35 9.07 -3.32
C PRO A 52 -14.37 7.89 -4.30
N LYS A 53 -15.44 7.08 -4.28
CA LYS A 53 -15.61 5.97 -5.24
C LYS A 53 -16.09 6.49 -6.60
N ALA A 54 -17.01 7.45 -6.59
CA ALA A 54 -17.49 8.13 -7.78
C ALA A 54 -16.35 8.85 -8.49
N THR A 55 -15.48 9.55 -7.75
CA THR A 55 -14.28 10.21 -8.29
C THR A 55 -13.32 9.22 -8.94
N ARG A 56 -13.02 8.09 -8.29
CA ARG A 56 -12.15 7.08 -8.89
C ARG A 56 -12.71 6.47 -10.18
N ILE A 57 -14.02 6.21 -10.20
CA ILE A 57 -14.70 5.71 -11.41
C ILE A 57 -14.69 6.77 -12.52
N ALA A 58 -15.02 8.02 -12.19
CA ALA A 58 -15.05 9.12 -13.15
C ALA A 58 -13.65 9.42 -13.73
N ALA A 59 -12.61 9.30 -12.89
CA ALA A 59 -11.22 9.48 -13.31
C ALA A 59 -10.77 8.48 -14.38
N VAL A 60 -11.34 7.27 -14.43
CA VAL A 60 -11.07 6.31 -15.54
C VAL A 60 -11.45 6.91 -16.89
N PHE A 61 -12.49 7.74 -16.90
CA PHE A 61 -13.00 8.42 -18.09
C PHE A 61 -12.39 9.80 -18.31
N GLY A 62 -11.49 10.25 -17.42
CA GLY A 62 -10.98 11.62 -17.41
C GLY A 62 -12.01 12.67 -17.01
N LEU A 63 -13.07 12.26 -16.30
CA LEU A 63 -14.19 13.11 -15.90
C LEU A 63 -14.23 13.32 -14.39
N LYS A 64 -14.94 14.36 -13.96
CA LYS A 64 -15.36 14.58 -12.58
C LYS A 64 -16.63 13.79 -12.27
N PRO A 65 -16.91 13.47 -11.00
CA PRO A 65 -18.17 12.84 -10.61
C PRO A 65 -19.41 13.56 -11.12
N GLU A 66 -19.40 14.88 -11.14
CA GLU A 66 -20.54 15.72 -11.53
C GLU A 66 -20.82 15.64 -13.05
N GLU A 67 -19.81 15.28 -13.85
CA GLU A 67 -19.88 15.14 -15.31
C GLU A 67 -20.37 13.74 -15.73
N VAL A 68 -20.57 12.84 -14.77
CA VAL A 68 -21.10 11.48 -15.00
C VAL A 68 -22.54 11.42 -14.53
N ALA A 69 -23.45 10.98 -15.41
CA ALA A 69 -24.83 10.71 -15.06
C ALA A 69 -24.92 9.35 -14.33
N TRP A 70 -24.90 9.40 -13.00
CA TRP A 70 -25.02 8.22 -12.14
C TRP A 70 -26.48 7.75 -12.05
N PRO A 71 -26.76 6.44 -12.12
CA PRO A 71 -28.12 5.90 -12.05
C PRO A 71 -28.93 6.33 -10.81
N ARG A 72 -28.27 6.64 -9.69
CA ARG A 72 -28.90 7.14 -8.45
C ARG A 72 -28.13 8.30 -7.82
N GLY A 73 -27.36 9.05 -8.60
CA GLY A 73 -26.43 10.06 -8.05
C GLY A 73 -25.26 9.43 -7.28
N PHE A 74 -24.55 10.25 -6.52
CA PHE A 74 -23.51 9.84 -5.56
C PHE A 74 -23.69 10.62 -4.25
N THR A 75 -23.25 10.06 -3.13
CA THR A 75 -23.33 10.74 -1.82
C THR A 75 -22.07 11.57 -1.56
N GLU A 76 -22.24 12.81 -1.11
CA GLU A 76 -21.12 13.67 -0.69
C GLU A 76 -20.47 13.19 0.61
N ASP A 77 -21.26 12.62 1.51
CA ASP A 77 -20.80 12.18 2.82
C ASP A 77 -20.14 10.80 2.79
N ALA A 78 -19.08 10.66 3.59
CA ALA A 78 -18.69 9.37 4.11
C ALA A 78 -19.86 8.86 4.97
N PRO A 79 -20.46 7.69 4.68
CA PRO A 79 -21.49 7.17 5.55
C PRO A 79 -20.89 7.01 6.94
N HIS A 80 -21.59 7.57 7.93
CA HIS A 80 -21.41 7.21 9.31
C HIS A 80 -21.51 5.68 9.38
N VAL A 81 -20.38 5.01 9.53
CA VAL A 81 -20.35 3.57 9.77
C VAL A 81 -20.97 3.41 11.15
N PRO A 82 -22.18 2.82 11.29
CA PRO A 82 -22.70 2.54 12.62
C PRO A 82 -21.68 1.64 13.31
N PRO A 83 -21.38 1.84 14.62
CA PRO A 83 -20.45 0.98 15.32
C PRO A 83 -20.88 -0.47 15.09
N ARG A 84 -19.98 -1.25 14.48
CA ARG A 84 -20.27 -2.63 14.10
C ARG A 84 -20.81 -3.34 15.34
N ARG A 85 -22.08 -3.78 15.32
CA ARG A 85 -22.58 -4.73 16.32
C ARG A 85 -21.68 -5.95 16.19
N GLY A 86 -20.79 -6.12 17.17
CA GLY A 86 -19.85 -7.22 17.32
C GLY A 86 -19.30 -7.74 15.99
N THR A 87 -18.25 -7.11 15.46
CA THR A 87 -17.28 -7.95 14.72
C THR A 87 -16.92 -9.09 15.67
N PRO A 88 -16.99 -10.37 15.26
CA PRO A 88 -16.22 -11.36 15.99
C PRO A 88 -14.82 -10.78 16.04
N ARG A 89 -14.28 -10.58 17.24
CA ARG A 89 -12.86 -10.33 17.41
C ARG A 89 -12.21 -11.56 16.79
N VAL A 90 -11.87 -11.47 15.51
CA VAL A 90 -11.02 -12.47 14.87
C VAL A 90 -9.73 -12.33 15.63
N ASP A 91 -9.47 -13.31 16.49
CA ASP A 91 -8.25 -13.36 17.23
C ASP A 91 -7.14 -13.71 16.25
N LEU A 92 -6.50 -12.67 15.71
CA LEU A 92 -5.38 -12.82 14.78
C LEU A 92 -4.10 -13.25 15.52
N SER A 93 -4.14 -13.42 16.85
CA SER A 93 -3.00 -13.93 17.61
C SER A 93 -2.60 -15.33 17.12
N GLU A 94 -3.58 -16.20 16.83
CA GLU A 94 -3.32 -17.54 16.31
C GLU A 94 -2.81 -17.57 14.86
N LEU A 95 -3.03 -16.51 14.07
CA LEU A 95 -2.56 -16.43 12.67
C LEU A 95 -1.06 -16.07 12.57
N TYR A 96 -0.42 -15.65 13.66
CA TYR A 96 0.99 -15.23 13.72
C TYR A 96 1.80 -15.95 14.81
N GLU A 97 1.34 -17.11 15.23
CA GLU A 97 2.11 -18.07 16.04
C GLU A 97 2.57 -19.22 15.14
N ASP A 98 3.28 -18.89 14.06
CA ASP A 98 4.10 -19.88 13.37
C ASP A 98 5.35 -20.11 14.24
N GLU A 99 5.17 -20.95 15.27
CA GLU A 99 6.20 -21.31 16.26
C GLU A 99 7.46 -21.83 15.57
N GLY A 100 7.31 -22.47 14.40
CA GLY A 100 8.40 -22.87 13.52
C GLY A 100 9.21 -21.69 12.99
N LEU A 101 8.56 -20.68 12.41
CA LEU A 101 9.24 -19.47 11.92
C LEU A 101 9.90 -18.68 13.07
N ARG A 102 9.27 -18.63 14.25
CA ARG A 102 9.87 -17.96 15.42
C ARG A 102 11.12 -18.69 15.91
N ALA A 103 11.10 -20.02 15.97
CA ALA A 103 12.25 -20.83 16.33
C ALA A 103 13.40 -20.66 15.32
N GLU A 104 13.09 -20.62 14.02
CA GLU A 104 14.08 -20.42 12.96
C GLU A 104 14.71 -19.02 13.03
N ILE A 105 13.90 -17.97 13.21
CA ILE A 105 14.39 -16.60 13.38
C ILE A 105 15.29 -16.51 14.62
N SER A 106 14.91 -17.16 15.72
CA SER A 106 15.68 -17.13 16.97
C SER A 106 17.05 -17.83 16.79
N ALA A 107 17.08 -18.99 16.13
CA ALA A 107 18.32 -19.70 15.81
C ALA A 107 19.23 -18.89 14.87
N LEU A 108 18.65 -18.18 13.88
CA LEU A 108 19.40 -17.29 12.99
C LEU A 108 20.01 -16.10 13.75
N VAL A 109 19.26 -15.49 14.68
CA VAL A 109 19.74 -14.38 15.51
C VAL A 109 20.87 -14.84 16.43
N GLU A 110 20.74 -15.98 17.10
CA GLU A 110 21.79 -16.55 17.96
C GLU A 110 23.07 -16.84 17.16
N ARG A 111 22.93 -17.42 15.96
CA ARG A 111 24.06 -17.68 15.06
C ARG A 111 24.76 -16.37 14.65
N GLN A 112 23.99 -15.34 14.32
CA GLN A 112 24.55 -14.04 13.93
C GLN A 112 25.30 -13.37 15.10
N GLN A 113 24.76 -13.45 16.32
CA GLN A 113 25.42 -12.92 17.52
C GLN A 113 26.75 -13.63 17.78
N ARG A 114 26.78 -14.97 17.66
CA ARG A 114 28.01 -15.75 17.81
C ARG A 114 29.07 -15.36 16.78
N LEU A 115 28.69 -15.26 15.50
CA LEU A 115 29.61 -14.84 14.44
C LEU A 115 30.16 -13.42 14.69
N SER A 116 29.33 -12.51 15.20
CA SER A 116 29.76 -11.17 15.56
C SER A 116 30.78 -11.17 16.70
N GLN A 117 30.60 -12.03 17.70
CA GLN A 117 31.57 -12.17 18.81
C GLN A 117 32.89 -12.76 18.31
N GLU A 118 32.84 -13.80 17.49
CA GLU A 118 34.03 -14.41 16.88
C GLU A 118 34.80 -13.38 16.04
N GLN A 119 34.11 -12.55 15.26
CA GLN A 119 34.73 -11.45 14.49
C GLN A 119 35.40 -10.41 15.40
N GLN A 120 34.78 -10.04 16.52
CA GLN A 120 35.37 -9.11 17.48
C GLN A 120 36.63 -9.70 18.14
N GLU A 121 36.60 -10.98 18.51
CA GLU A 121 37.79 -11.65 19.05
C GLU A 121 38.94 -11.73 18.03
N ILE A 122 38.62 -12.05 16.77
CA ILE A 122 39.62 -12.07 15.68
C ILE A 122 40.20 -10.66 15.50
N ALA A 123 39.37 -9.63 15.47
CA ALA A 123 39.82 -8.24 15.34
C ALA A 123 40.73 -7.84 16.51
N ALA A 124 40.37 -8.20 17.75
CA ALA A 124 41.21 -7.93 18.93
C ALA A 124 42.55 -8.68 18.88
N LYS A 125 42.56 -9.94 18.44
CA LYS A 125 43.80 -10.72 18.26
C LYS A 125 44.67 -10.12 17.16
N LEU A 126 44.09 -9.66 16.06
CA LEU A 126 44.83 -8.99 14.98
C LEU A 126 45.40 -7.65 15.43
N ALA A 127 44.67 -6.86 16.22
CA ALA A 127 45.17 -5.61 16.79
C ALA A 127 46.39 -5.85 17.69
N THR A 128 46.28 -6.77 18.66
CA THR A 128 47.40 -7.10 19.55
C THR A 128 48.60 -7.71 18.81
N PHE A 129 48.36 -8.47 17.74
CA PHE A 129 49.43 -8.94 16.87
C PHE A 129 50.11 -7.78 16.13
N GLY A 130 49.34 -6.85 15.56
CA GLY A 130 49.85 -5.65 14.92
C GLY A 130 50.72 -4.81 15.86
N ASP A 131 50.27 -4.59 17.09
CA ASP A 131 51.02 -3.84 18.11
C ASP A 131 52.37 -4.52 18.44
N LYS A 132 52.37 -5.85 18.56
CA LYS A 132 53.60 -6.62 18.82
C LYS A 132 54.58 -6.56 17.65
N VAL A 133 54.10 -6.64 16.42
CA VAL A 133 54.96 -6.50 15.23
C VAL A 133 55.54 -5.09 15.20
N ALA A 134 54.73 -4.04 15.38
CA ALA A 134 55.20 -2.66 15.38
C ALA A 134 56.26 -2.40 16.48
N ALA A 135 56.07 -2.95 17.68
CA ALA A 135 57.05 -2.87 18.76
C ALA A 135 58.37 -3.57 18.41
N GLN A 136 58.33 -4.72 17.72
CA GLN A 136 59.53 -5.41 17.25
C GLN A 136 60.24 -4.64 16.13
N THR A 137 59.50 -4.01 15.22
CA THR A 137 60.09 -3.20 14.14
C THR A 137 60.81 -1.97 14.69
N GLN A 138 60.21 -1.27 15.68
CA GLN A 138 60.86 -0.12 16.34
C GLN A 138 62.14 -0.50 17.10
N VAL A 139 62.18 -1.68 17.73
CA VAL A 139 63.39 -2.18 18.40
C VAL A 139 64.48 -2.55 17.40
N ALA A 140 64.10 -2.97 16.18
CA ALA A 140 65.04 -3.29 15.11
C ALA A 140 65.61 -2.04 14.40
N GLU A 141 64.85 -0.95 14.31
CA GLU A 141 65.29 0.32 13.72
C GLU A 141 66.05 1.24 14.68
N GLY A 142 65.95 1.00 15.99
CA GLY A 142 66.64 1.76 17.05
C GLY A 142 68.00 1.24 17.49
N LYS A 143 68.59 0.28 16.76
CA LYS A 143 69.97 -0.23 16.94
C LYS A 143 70.81 0.08 15.72
#